data_AF-A0A117NSP9-F1
#
_entry.id   AF-A0A117NSP9-F1
#
_cell.length_a   1.000
_cell.length_b   1.000
_cell.length_c   1.000
_cell.angle_alpha   90.00
_cell.angle_beta   90.00
_cell.angle_gamma   90.00
#
_symmetry.space_group_name_H-M   'P 1'
#
loop_
_entity.id
_entity.type
_entity.pdbx_description
1 polymer ?
#
loop_
_entity_poly.entity_id
_entity_poly.type
_entity_poly.pdbx_seq_one_letter_code
_entity_poly.pdbx_strand_id
1 'polypeptide(L)'
;MPPVSKTCQGCADSKVRCVRDNEIACNRCLRLGKECLYRQTGRRFKGFHKDRKIAALESKINELKADRGGLEGHETNASTRSTSLVDGDAAPEDIISRDLLDMKTAERYLTAFKTKMTPHFPFVVVPPEVSVKQLRQEKPFLCLAILASASYENMPLQRALGAEVKKVVASRMVIGGEVSFELLQGLLVFLAW
;
A
#
# COMPACT_ATOMS: atom_id res chain seq x y z
N MET A 1 -26.01 2.56 -26.47
CA MET A 1 -26.56 3.30 -25.30
C MET A 1 -25.66 3.04 -24.10
N PRO A 2 -25.26 4.07 -23.32
CA PRO A 2 -24.42 3.86 -22.14
C PRO A 2 -25.18 3.08 -21.05
N PRO A 3 -24.49 2.24 -20.25
CA PRO A 3 -25.13 1.50 -19.17
C PRO A 3 -25.62 2.45 -18.07
N VAL A 4 -26.87 2.26 -17.64
CA VAL A 4 -27.49 2.98 -16.51
C VAL A 4 -27.35 2.18 -15.22
N SER A 5 -27.43 2.85 -14.07
CA SER A 5 -27.40 2.18 -12.77
C SER A 5 -28.51 1.12 -12.64
N LYS A 6 -28.25 0.03 -11.90
CA LYS A 6 -29.27 -1.00 -11.64
C LYS A 6 -30.37 -0.54 -10.66
N THR A 7 -30.08 0.47 -9.84
CA THR A 7 -30.99 1.05 -8.83
C THR A 7 -31.26 2.51 -9.18
N CYS A 8 -32.52 2.95 -9.08
CA CYS A 8 -32.87 4.37 -9.27
C CYS A 8 -32.46 5.21 -8.05
N GLN A 9 -32.25 6.51 -8.25
CA GLN A 9 -31.79 7.43 -7.21
C GLN A 9 -32.73 7.44 -5.98
N GLY A 10 -34.04 7.54 -6.20
CA GLY A 10 -35.01 7.59 -5.10
C GLY A 10 -35.06 6.31 -4.24
N CYS A 11 -34.75 5.14 -4.81
CA CYS A 11 -34.65 3.90 -4.02
C CYS A 11 -33.30 3.79 -3.31
N ALA A 12 -32.21 4.27 -3.93
CA ALA A 12 -30.89 4.33 -3.31
C ALA A 12 -30.89 5.26 -2.08
N ASP A 13 -31.43 6.48 -2.23
CA ASP A 13 -31.49 7.48 -1.16
C ASP A 13 -32.40 7.02 -0.01
N SER A 14 -33.50 6.34 -0.35
CA SER A 14 -34.39 5.72 0.65
C SER A 14 -33.85 4.41 1.23
N LYS A 15 -32.74 3.88 0.72
CA LYS A 15 -32.15 2.57 1.10
C LYS A 15 -33.13 1.39 1.04
N VAL A 16 -33.96 1.35 -0.01
CA VAL A 16 -34.96 0.30 -0.24
C VAL A 16 -34.72 -0.43 -1.55
N ARG A 17 -35.29 -1.64 -1.68
CA ARG A 17 -35.18 -2.45 -2.89
C ARG A 17 -35.84 -1.76 -4.09
N CYS A 18 -35.10 -1.67 -5.20
CA CYS A 18 -35.60 -1.20 -6.49
C CYS A 18 -35.90 -2.41 -7.39
N VAL A 19 -37.18 -2.61 -7.74
CA VAL A 19 -37.63 -3.68 -8.65
C VAL A 19 -38.24 -3.04 -9.90
N ARG A 20 -37.83 -3.50 -11.08
CA ARG A 20 -38.21 -2.93 -12.38
C ARG A 20 -38.90 -4.01 -13.21
N ASP A 21 -40.19 -3.86 -13.43
CA ASP A 21 -40.98 -4.71 -14.34
C ASP A 21 -41.24 -4.03 -15.70
N ASN A 22 -41.12 -2.69 -15.77
CA ASN A 22 -41.29 -1.87 -16.97
C ASN A 22 -40.05 -1.01 -17.28
N GLU A 23 -39.87 -0.57 -18.52
CA GLU A 23 -38.70 0.24 -18.91
C GLU A 23 -38.70 1.67 -18.36
N ILE A 24 -39.87 2.19 -17.99
CA ILE A 24 -40.09 3.62 -17.69
C ILE A 24 -39.80 3.97 -16.21
N ALA A 25 -40.26 3.14 -15.26
CA ALA A 25 -40.12 3.41 -13.82
C ALA A 25 -40.10 2.13 -12.99
N CYS A 26 -39.53 2.18 -11.78
CA CYS A 26 -39.57 1.06 -10.84
C CYS A 26 -40.92 0.99 -10.10
N ASN A 27 -41.30 -0.19 -9.62
CA ASN A 27 -42.61 -0.44 -9.00
C ASN A 27 -42.88 0.47 -7.80
N ARG A 28 -41.84 0.80 -7.03
CA ARG A 28 -41.97 1.71 -5.88
C ARG A 28 -42.25 3.14 -6.31
N CYS A 29 -41.47 3.68 -7.24
CA CYS A 29 -41.65 5.06 -7.70
C CYS A 29 -43.01 5.23 -8.40
N LEU A 30 -43.43 4.24 -9.19
CA LEU A 30 -44.74 4.22 -9.83
C LEU A 30 -45.87 4.28 -8.80
N ARG A 31 -45.85 3.39 -7.79
CA ARG A 31 -46.87 3.35 -6.73
C ARG A 31 -46.91 4.63 -5.88
N LEU A 32 -45.77 5.29 -5.67
CA LEU A 32 -45.68 6.51 -4.87
C LEU A 32 -45.89 7.79 -5.68
N GLY A 33 -46.11 7.70 -7.00
CA GLY A 33 -46.22 8.85 -7.88
C GLY A 33 -44.96 9.74 -7.87
N LYS A 34 -43.78 9.14 -7.67
CA LYS A 34 -42.50 9.86 -7.58
C LYS A 34 -41.68 9.71 -8.86
N GLU A 35 -40.90 10.73 -9.18
CA GLU A 35 -39.96 10.70 -10.29
C GLU A 35 -38.92 9.57 -10.12
N CYS A 36 -38.65 8.83 -11.20
CA CYS A 36 -37.78 7.64 -11.18
C CYS A 36 -36.55 7.81 -12.06
N LEU A 37 -35.54 8.52 -11.56
CA LEU A 37 -34.31 8.80 -12.31
C LEU A 37 -33.22 7.74 -12.09
N TYR A 38 -32.60 7.30 -13.18
CA TYR A 38 -31.44 6.42 -13.19
C TYR A 38 -30.23 7.22 -13.65
N ARG A 39 -29.19 7.29 -12.81
CA ARG A 39 -27.96 8.01 -13.16
C ARG A 39 -27.19 7.18 -14.18
N GLN A 40 -26.67 7.84 -15.22
CA GLN A 40 -25.65 7.21 -16.08
C GLN A 40 -24.48 6.80 -15.18
N THR A 41 -24.04 5.55 -15.30
CA THR A 41 -22.85 5.14 -14.56
C THR A 41 -21.68 5.93 -15.14
N GLY A 42 -21.03 6.74 -14.31
CA GLY A 42 -19.77 7.38 -14.71
C GLY A 42 -18.77 6.31 -15.14
N ARG A 43 -17.84 6.65 -16.05
CA ARG A 43 -16.74 5.75 -16.42
C ARG A 43 -16.12 5.23 -15.13
N ARG A 44 -16.02 3.91 -14.99
CA ARG A 44 -15.26 3.26 -13.93
C ARG A 44 -13.90 3.97 -13.86
N PHE A 45 -13.53 4.50 -12.71
CA PHE A 45 -12.21 5.05 -12.46
C PHE A 45 -11.20 3.92 -12.70
N LYS A 46 -10.69 3.81 -13.94
CA LYS A 46 -9.46 3.07 -14.23
C LYS A 46 -8.40 3.88 -13.51
N GLY A 47 -7.83 3.31 -12.45
CA GLY A 47 -6.93 4.02 -11.54
C GLY A 47 -5.82 4.79 -12.24
N PHE A 48 -5.11 5.60 -11.45
CA PHE A 48 -3.95 6.37 -11.91
C PHE A 48 -2.99 5.49 -12.73
N HIS A 49 -2.77 5.90 -13.98
CA HIS A 49 -1.93 5.27 -14.99
C HIS A 49 -0.61 4.74 -14.42
N LYS A 50 -0.57 3.43 -14.13
CA LYS A 50 0.65 2.70 -13.76
C LYS A 50 1.50 2.34 -14.99
N ASP A 51 0.95 2.52 -16.19
CA ASP A 51 1.56 2.09 -17.45
C ASP A 51 2.76 2.95 -17.90
N ARG A 52 2.87 4.21 -17.46
CA ARG A 52 4.00 5.07 -17.84
C ARG A 52 5.33 4.69 -17.16
N LYS A 53 5.27 4.13 -15.95
CA LYS A 53 6.48 3.71 -15.22
C LYS A 53 7.00 2.38 -15.74
N ILE A 54 6.13 1.47 -16.16
CA ILE A 54 6.53 0.16 -16.71
C ILE A 54 7.29 0.36 -18.03
N ALA A 55 6.74 1.15 -18.97
CA ALA A 55 7.41 1.41 -20.25
C ALA A 55 8.76 2.14 -20.08
N ALA A 56 8.85 3.08 -19.15
CA ALA A 56 10.11 3.78 -18.87
C ALA A 56 11.17 2.86 -18.24
N LEU A 57 10.76 1.94 -17.36
CA LEU A 57 11.65 0.95 -16.75
C LEU A 57 12.10 -0.10 -17.78
N GLU A 58 11.20 -0.57 -18.64
CA GLU A 58 11.52 -1.51 -19.73
C GLU A 58 12.55 -0.91 -20.71
N SER A 59 12.41 0.38 -21.05
CA SER A 59 13.38 1.10 -21.87
C SER A 59 14.76 1.18 -21.19
N LYS A 60 14.79 1.50 -19.90
CA LYS A 60 16.04 1.60 -19.12
C LYS A 60 16.75 0.25 -19.00
N ILE A 61 16.00 -0.85 -18.85
CA ILE A 61 16.56 -2.22 -18.80
C ILE A 61 17.20 -2.60 -20.14
N ASN A 62 16.58 -2.21 -21.26
CA ASN A 62 17.15 -2.50 -22.59
C ASN A 62 18.43 -1.69 -22.85
N GLU A 63 18.51 -0.43 -22.40
CA GLU A 63 19.76 0.36 -22.44
C GLU A 63 20.88 -0.31 -21.64
N LEU A 64 20.62 -0.70 -20.38
CA LEU A 64 21.62 -1.32 -19.50
C LEU A 64 22.07 -2.72 -19.95
N LYS A 65 21.23 -3.44 -20.71
CA LYS A 65 21.61 -4.72 -21.34
C LYS A 65 22.46 -4.53 -22.59
N ALA A 66 22.23 -3.45 -23.34
CA ALA A 66 23.04 -3.12 -24.52
C ALA A 66 24.48 -2.73 -24.12
N ASP A 67 24.64 -2.03 -22.99
CA ASP A 67 25.94 -1.54 -22.51
C ASP A 67 26.84 -2.64 -21.90
N ARG A 68 26.24 -3.75 -21.44
CA ARG A 68 26.95 -4.91 -20.88
C ARG A 68 27.34 -5.98 -21.93
N GLY A 69 26.98 -5.76 -23.20
CA GLY A 69 27.29 -6.66 -24.32
C GLY A 69 28.68 -6.45 -24.94
N GLY A 70 29.44 -5.44 -24.49
CA GLY A 70 30.81 -5.21 -24.95
C GLY A 70 31.71 -4.87 -23.77
N LEU A 71 32.90 -5.48 -23.76
CA LEU A 71 34.03 -5.29 -22.83
C LEU A 71 34.17 -6.35 -21.72
N GLU A 72 34.67 -7.52 -22.13
CA GLU A 72 35.62 -8.26 -21.30
C GLU A 72 36.97 -7.53 -21.30
N GLY A 73 37.55 -7.35 -20.11
CA GLY A 73 38.97 -7.07 -19.88
C GLY A 73 39.36 -5.62 -19.57
N HIS A 74 39.70 -5.32 -18.31
CA HIS A 74 41.05 -4.92 -17.85
C HIS A 74 41.03 -4.40 -16.40
N GLU A 75 41.84 -4.98 -15.52
CA GLU A 75 42.17 -4.46 -14.19
C GLU A 75 43.05 -3.21 -14.29
N THR A 76 42.89 -2.22 -13.41
CA THR A 76 44.00 -1.46 -12.79
C THR A 76 43.51 -0.55 -11.65
N ASN A 77 44.26 -0.58 -10.54
CA ASN A 77 44.13 0.30 -9.38
C ASN A 77 44.57 1.74 -9.70
N ALA A 78 43.85 2.75 -9.16
CA ALA A 78 44.48 3.98 -8.66
C ALA A 78 43.51 4.81 -7.78
N SER A 79 43.99 5.13 -6.59
CA SER A 79 43.37 6.01 -5.60
C SER A 79 43.50 7.47 -6.03
N THR A 80 42.37 8.17 -6.21
CA THR A 80 42.34 9.64 -6.30
C THR A 80 41.17 10.18 -5.51
N ARG A 81 41.51 10.83 -4.39
CA ARG A 81 40.63 11.65 -3.56
C ARG A 81 39.91 12.68 -4.44
N SER A 82 38.59 12.60 -4.50
CA SER A 82 37.75 13.64 -5.09
C SER A 82 36.44 13.70 -4.30
N THR A 83 36.30 14.78 -3.55
CA THR A 83 35.09 15.19 -2.84
C THR A 83 33.94 15.32 -3.83
N SER A 84 33.05 14.33 -3.84
CA SER A 84 31.78 14.39 -4.56
C SER A 84 30.65 14.18 -3.55
N LEU A 85 29.70 15.11 -3.61
CA LEU A 85 28.44 15.06 -2.90
C LEU A 85 27.64 13.90 -3.50
N VAL A 86 27.73 12.74 -2.86
CA VAL A 86 26.89 11.58 -3.11
C VAL A 86 26.03 11.43 -1.87
N ASP A 87 24.79 11.92 -1.93
CA ASP A 87 23.75 11.28 -1.13
C ASP A 87 23.26 10.14 -2.01
N GLY A 88 23.97 9.02 -1.86
CA GLY A 88 23.76 7.81 -2.61
C GLY A 88 22.41 7.21 -2.27
N ASP A 89 21.90 6.46 -3.24
CA ASP A 89 20.84 5.47 -3.15
C ASP A 89 21.18 4.40 -2.10
N ALA A 90 21.24 4.81 -0.82
CA ALA A 90 21.34 3.92 0.32
C ALA A 90 19.95 3.30 0.49
N ALA A 91 19.83 2.03 0.16
CA ALA A 91 18.67 1.22 0.50
C ALA A 91 18.24 1.58 1.93
N PRO A 92 16.99 2.00 2.17
CA PRO A 92 16.60 2.57 3.45
C PRO A 92 16.90 1.56 4.56
N GLU A 93 17.90 1.88 5.38
CA GLU A 93 18.28 1.02 6.50
C GLU A 93 17.08 0.88 7.43
N ASP A 94 16.54 -0.32 7.49
CA ASP A 94 15.38 -0.61 8.31
C ASP A 94 15.73 -0.50 9.80
N ILE A 95 14.72 -0.24 10.60
CA ILE A 95 14.79 0.31 11.96
C ILE A 95 15.48 -0.64 12.94
N ILE A 96 15.42 -1.94 12.65
CA ILE A 96 16.15 -2.99 13.37
C ILE A 96 17.66 -2.92 13.08
N SER A 97 18.07 -2.55 11.86
CA SER A 97 19.50 -2.33 11.54
C SER A 97 20.06 -1.06 12.18
N ARG A 98 19.21 -0.08 12.47
CA ARG A 98 19.57 1.18 13.14
C ARG A 98 19.57 1.06 14.68
N ASP A 99 19.44 -0.15 15.20
CA ASP A 99 19.43 -0.51 16.63
C ASP A 99 18.35 0.23 17.46
N LEU A 100 17.29 0.74 16.81
CA LEU A 100 16.13 1.29 17.52
C LEU A 100 15.30 0.18 18.20
N LEU A 101 15.44 -1.06 17.72
CA LEU A 101 14.66 -2.20 18.15
C LEU A 101 15.45 -3.49 17.97
N ASP A 102 15.62 -4.25 19.05
CA ASP A 102 16.26 -5.56 19.00
C ASP A 102 15.31 -6.63 18.43
N MET A 103 15.89 -7.65 17.81
CA MET A 103 15.11 -8.72 17.15
C MET A 103 14.17 -9.44 18.13
N LYS A 104 14.57 -9.60 19.40
CA LYS A 104 13.73 -10.28 20.40
C LYS A 104 12.48 -9.47 20.74
N THR A 105 12.60 -8.16 20.92
CA THR A 105 11.42 -7.31 21.14
C THR A 105 10.56 -7.23 19.89
N ALA A 106 11.17 -7.20 18.70
CA ALA A 106 10.41 -7.24 17.45
C ALA A 106 9.54 -8.50 17.34
N GLU A 107 10.08 -9.68 17.65
CA GLU A 107 9.32 -10.94 17.65
C GLU A 107 8.20 -10.93 18.71
N ARG A 108 8.45 -10.31 19.87
CA ARG A 108 7.41 -10.12 20.90
C ARG A 108 6.27 -9.24 20.38
N TYR A 109 6.57 -8.16 19.67
CA TYR A 109 5.54 -7.29 19.07
C TYR A 109 4.77 -7.99 17.95
N LEU A 110 5.44 -8.76 17.08
CA LEU A 110 4.74 -9.56 16.08
C LEU A 110 3.81 -10.59 16.73
N THR A 111 4.26 -11.23 17.82
CA THR A 111 3.42 -12.14 18.60
C THR A 111 2.22 -11.42 19.22
N ALA A 112 2.42 -10.23 19.80
CA ALA A 112 1.34 -9.42 20.35
C ALA A 112 0.32 -9.01 19.27
N PHE A 113 0.79 -8.62 18.09
CA PHE A 113 -0.08 -8.33 16.95
C PHE A 113 -0.97 -9.53 16.61
N LYS A 114 -0.38 -10.70 16.38
CA LYS A 114 -1.11 -11.94 16.02
C LYS A 114 -2.13 -12.37 17.08
N THR A 115 -1.76 -12.28 18.35
CA THR A 115 -2.52 -12.90 19.46
C THR A 115 -3.47 -11.94 20.17
N LYS A 116 -3.13 -10.65 20.26
CA LYS A 116 -3.89 -9.65 21.01
C LYS A 116 -4.60 -8.65 20.10
N MET A 117 -4.05 -8.33 18.93
CA MET A 117 -4.62 -7.27 18.06
C MET A 117 -5.50 -7.87 16.96
N THR A 118 -4.98 -8.82 16.19
CA THR A 118 -5.69 -9.46 15.07
C THR A 118 -7.08 -10.01 15.44
N PRO A 119 -7.32 -10.62 16.63
CA PRO A 119 -8.66 -11.09 17.00
C PRO A 119 -9.74 -10.00 17.05
N HIS A 120 -9.34 -8.74 17.30
CA HIS A 120 -10.26 -7.61 17.39
C HIS A 120 -10.43 -6.88 16.05
N PHE A 121 -9.44 -6.93 15.15
CA PHE A 121 -9.47 -6.29 13.84
C PHE A 121 -8.76 -7.13 12.75
N PRO A 122 -9.39 -8.21 12.24
CA PRO A 122 -8.74 -9.23 11.42
C PRO A 122 -8.68 -8.86 9.91
N PHE A 123 -8.35 -7.61 9.58
CA PHE A 123 -8.23 -7.17 8.18
C PHE A 123 -6.88 -7.49 7.55
N VAL A 124 -5.84 -7.65 8.37
CA VAL A 124 -4.52 -8.15 7.98
C VAL A 124 -4.12 -9.24 8.94
N VAL A 125 -4.11 -10.48 8.46
CA VAL A 125 -3.76 -11.67 9.24
C VAL A 125 -2.37 -12.15 8.82
N VAL A 126 -1.46 -12.23 9.78
CA VAL A 126 -0.12 -12.81 9.57
C VAL A 126 -0.16 -14.25 10.09
N PRO A 127 0.19 -15.27 9.26
CA PRO A 127 0.23 -16.66 9.71
C PRO A 127 1.14 -16.84 10.94
N PRO A 128 0.80 -17.78 11.85
CA PRO A 128 1.54 -17.94 13.10
C PRO A 128 3.02 -18.29 12.87
N GLU A 129 3.36 -18.99 11.79
CA GLU A 129 4.71 -19.45 11.44
C GLU A 129 5.64 -18.33 10.94
N VAL A 130 5.06 -17.23 10.43
CA VAL A 130 5.85 -16.14 9.84
C VAL A 130 6.64 -15.41 10.92
N SER A 131 7.96 -15.39 10.81
CA SER A 131 8.86 -14.65 11.71
C SER A 131 8.98 -13.18 11.31
N VAL A 132 9.52 -12.34 12.21
CA VAL A 132 9.85 -10.95 11.87
C VAL A 132 10.88 -10.90 10.75
N LYS A 133 11.87 -11.81 10.74
CA LYS A 133 12.89 -11.86 9.69
C LYS A 133 12.26 -12.09 8.31
N GLN A 134 11.35 -13.06 8.21
CA GLN A 134 10.65 -13.34 6.96
C GLN A 134 9.78 -12.15 6.55
N LEU A 135 8.97 -11.62 7.48
CA LEU A 135 8.08 -10.49 7.18
C LEU A 135 8.86 -9.24 6.75
N ARG A 136 10.01 -8.99 7.37
CA ARG A 136 10.93 -7.89 7.03
C ARG A 136 11.49 -8.03 5.61
N GLN A 137 11.79 -9.24 5.16
CA GLN A 137 12.32 -9.50 3.82
C GLN A 137 11.24 -9.41 2.74
N GLU A 138 10.07 -9.99 2.99
CA GLU A 138 9.00 -10.07 1.99
C GLU A 138 8.14 -8.81 1.94
N LYS A 139 7.90 -8.18 3.10
CA LYS A 139 6.94 -7.08 3.30
C LYS A 139 7.47 -6.06 4.34
N PRO A 140 8.60 -5.38 4.06
CA PRO A 140 9.27 -4.49 5.00
C PRO A 140 8.37 -3.37 5.56
N PHE A 141 7.50 -2.76 4.75
CA PHE A 141 6.61 -1.70 5.22
C PHE A 141 5.50 -2.24 6.12
N LEU A 142 4.95 -3.41 5.79
CA LEU A 142 3.97 -4.07 6.66
C LEU A 142 4.60 -4.47 8.00
N CYS A 143 5.84 -4.99 7.97
CA CYS A 143 6.61 -5.29 9.17
C CYS A 143 6.73 -4.06 10.07
N LEU A 144 7.19 -2.94 9.52
CA LEU A 144 7.29 -1.66 10.23
C LEU A 144 5.94 -1.21 10.82
N ALA A 145 4.87 -1.22 10.03
CA ALA A 145 3.54 -0.83 10.52
C ALA A 145 3.07 -1.70 11.70
N ILE A 146 3.28 -3.02 11.63
CA ILE A 146 2.95 -3.95 12.71
C ILE A 146 3.78 -3.64 13.96
N LEU A 147 5.10 -3.45 13.82
CA LEU A 147 5.98 -3.15 14.94
C LEU A 147 5.62 -1.81 15.59
N ALA A 148 5.27 -0.79 14.79
CA ALA A 148 4.81 0.49 15.29
C ALA A 148 3.53 0.33 16.12
N SER A 149 2.48 -0.26 15.56
CA SER A 149 1.20 -0.40 16.24
C SER A 149 1.27 -1.33 17.47
N ALA A 150 2.02 -2.43 17.40
CA ALA A 150 2.15 -3.39 18.51
C ALA A 150 3.08 -2.94 19.64
N SER A 151 3.81 -1.83 19.45
CA SER A 151 4.68 -1.23 20.48
C SER A 151 3.94 -0.28 21.44
N TYR A 152 2.61 -0.35 21.53
CA TYR A 152 1.75 0.53 22.32
C TYR A 152 2.09 0.61 23.82
N GLU A 153 2.77 -0.40 24.38
CA GLU A 153 3.25 -0.39 25.77
C GLU A 153 4.51 0.49 25.96
N ASN A 154 5.23 0.80 24.87
CA ASN A 154 6.42 1.66 24.86
C ASN A 154 6.17 2.90 24.00
N MET A 155 5.50 3.89 24.57
CA MET A 155 5.09 5.12 23.90
C MET A 155 6.22 5.90 23.20
N PRO A 156 7.43 6.09 23.79
CA PRO A 156 8.54 6.71 23.08
C PRO A 156 8.93 5.96 21.81
N LEU A 157 9.06 4.63 21.89
CA LEU A 157 9.39 3.79 20.75
C LEU A 157 8.29 3.81 19.70
N GLN A 158 7.02 3.68 20.10
CA GLN A 158 5.87 3.74 19.20
C GLN A 158 5.85 5.03 18.39
N ARG A 159 6.13 6.18 19.01
CA ARG A 159 6.22 7.46 18.31
C ARG A 159 7.38 7.50 17.32
N ALA A 160 8.54 6.95 17.69
CA ALA A 160 9.69 6.86 16.79
C ALA A 160 9.39 5.97 15.58
N LEU A 161 8.84 4.77 15.80
CA LEU A 161 8.42 3.86 14.74
C LEU A 161 7.32 4.47 13.86
N GLY A 162 6.33 5.14 14.45
CA GLY A 162 5.29 5.85 13.72
C GLY A 162 5.81 7.01 12.89
N ALA A 163 6.90 7.68 13.31
CA ALA A 163 7.57 8.68 12.49
C ALA A 163 8.20 8.03 11.24
N GLU A 164 8.83 6.86 11.38
CA GLU A 164 9.38 6.10 10.26
C GLU A 164 8.27 5.61 9.31
N VAL A 165 7.13 5.12 9.82
CA VAL A 165 5.95 4.79 9.00
C VAL A 165 5.54 5.99 8.15
N LYS A 166 5.40 7.17 8.76
CA LYS A 166 5.01 8.40 8.07
C LYS A 166 6.02 8.82 7.00
N LYS A 167 7.31 8.66 7.26
CA LYS A 167 8.37 8.93 6.26
C LYS A 167 8.20 8.02 5.04
N VAL A 168 7.99 6.72 5.25
CA VAL A 168 7.79 5.76 4.14
C VAL A 168 6.52 6.07 3.35
N VAL A 169 5.41 6.40 4.02
CA VAL A 169 4.17 6.82 3.34
C VAL A 169 4.40 8.08 2.51
N ALA A 170 5.06 9.10 3.08
CA ALA A 170 5.34 10.34 2.37
C ALA A 170 6.23 10.10 1.13
N SER A 171 7.32 9.35 1.28
CA SER A 171 8.27 9.12 0.18
C SER A 171 7.70 8.20 -0.90
N ARG A 172 7.19 7.02 -0.54
CA ARG A 172 6.75 6.01 -1.51
C ARG A 172 5.38 6.31 -2.08
N MET A 173 4.42 6.71 -1.24
CA MET A 173 3.03 6.85 -1.66
C MET A 173 2.70 8.26 -2.13
N VAL A 174 3.04 9.29 -1.34
CA VAL A 174 2.64 10.68 -1.66
C VAL A 174 3.52 11.25 -2.76
N ILE A 175 4.84 11.15 -2.62
CA ILE A 175 5.81 11.68 -3.60
C ILE A 175 6.00 10.67 -4.74
N GLY A 176 6.25 9.41 -4.39
CA GLY A 176 6.51 8.34 -5.36
C GLY A 176 5.27 7.88 -6.13
N GLY A 177 4.05 8.09 -5.61
CA GLY A 177 2.82 7.59 -6.23
C GLY A 177 2.75 6.06 -6.28
N GLU A 178 3.48 5.35 -5.43
CA GLU A 178 3.47 3.90 -5.37
C GLU A 178 2.16 3.38 -4.80
N VAL A 179 1.60 2.38 -5.47
CA VAL A 179 0.43 1.64 -5.01
C VAL A 179 0.74 0.15 -5.11
N SER A 180 0.84 -0.49 -3.95
CA SER A 180 1.07 -1.93 -3.80
C SER A 180 0.14 -2.50 -2.73
N PHE A 181 -0.10 -3.81 -2.78
CA PHE A 181 -0.90 -4.49 -1.76
C PHE A 181 -0.24 -4.41 -0.38
N GLU A 182 1.09 -4.49 -0.32
CA GLU A 182 1.85 -4.33 0.93
C GLU A 182 1.64 -2.95 1.57
N LEU A 183 1.69 -1.87 0.78
CA LEU A 183 1.46 -0.51 1.25
C LEU A 183 0.03 -0.35 1.79
N LEU A 184 -0.95 -0.95 1.12
CA LEU A 184 -2.33 -0.98 1.60
C LEU A 184 -2.44 -1.74 2.93
N GLN A 185 -1.85 -2.93 3.05
CA GLN A 185 -1.88 -3.71 4.29
C GLN A 185 -1.22 -2.95 5.45
N GLY A 186 -0.05 -2.34 5.21
CA GLY A 186 0.64 -1.55 6.24
C GLY A 186 -0.18 -0.33 6.69
N LEU A 187 -0.84 0.37 5.77
CA LEU A 187 -1.74 1.47 6.11
C LEU A 187 -2.95 1.00 6.93
N LEU A 188 -3.57 -0.12 6.56
CA LEU A 188 -4.70 -0.66 7.30
C LEU A 188 -4.32 -1.00 8.74
N VAL A 189 -3.13 -1.58 8.94
CA VAL A 189 -2.61 -1.86 10.29
C VAL A 189 -2.38 -0.55 11.06
N PHE A 190 -1.64 0.39 10.47
CA PHE A 190 -1.22 1.62 11.16
C PHE A 190 -2.39 2.57 11.48
N LEU A 191 -3.43 2.61 10.65
CA LEU A 191 -4.60 3.45 10.89
C LEU A 191 -5.62 2.82 11.87
N ALA A 192 -5.58 1.50 12.04
CA ALA A 192 -6.50 0.80 12.93
C ALA A 192 -6.05 0.84 14.41
N TRP A 193 -4.74 1.00 14.66
CA TRP A 193 -4.09 0.82 15.96
C TRP A 193 -3.04 1.88 16.24
#